data_AF-D4XGG4-F1
#
_entry.id   AF-D4XGG4-F1
#
_cell.length_a   1.000
_cell.length_b   1.000
_cell.length_c   1.000
_cell.angle_alpha   90.00
_cell.angle_beta   90.00
_cell.angle_gamma   90.00
#
_symmetry.space_group_name_H-M   'P 1'
#
loop_
_entity.id
_entity.type
_entity.pdbx_description
1 polymer ?
#
loop_
_entity_poly.entity_id
_entity_poly.type
_entity_poly.pdbx_seq_one_letter_code
_entity_poly.pdbx_strand_id
1 'polypeptide(L)'
;MRHALVLTVHGHWPAVADASVDADPQDGYPAILDASVLDSPPGGRLAATLAAARRHGRASAPGSLTLLLPRAAQGDWEHAGDDAAARMLIATLACEWGPRARRINAVEVASATPDPALSPLLRFIAGAQAQYLTGQTLCTR
;
A
#
# COMPACT_ATOMS: atom_id res chain seq x y z
N MET A 1 18.85 -0.69 12.96
CA MET A 1 17.85 -0.79 14.06
C MET A 1 16.60 -1.46 13.51
N ARG A 2 16.08 -2.51 14.14
CA ARG A 2 14.79 -3.10 13.77
C ARG A 2 13.71 -2.32 14.52
N HIS A 3 13.01 -1.41 13.86
CA HIS A 3 11.79 -0.82 14.44
C HIS A 3 10.69 -1.87 14.42
N ALA A 4 9.94 -2.00 15.51
CA ALA A 4 8.76 -2.84 15.53
C ALA A 4 7.72 -2.28 14.54
N LEU A 5 7.03 -3.15 13.79
CA LEU A 5 6.05 -2.72 12.79
C LEU A 5 4.70 -2.49 13.45
N VAL A 6 4.15 -1.28 13.35
CA VAL A 6 2.76 -0.99 13.75
C VAL A 6 1.93 -0.90 12.48
N LEU A 7 1.28 -2.00 12.11
CA LEU A 7 0.53 -2.12 10.87
C LEU A 7 -0.96 -1.92 11.10
N THR A 8 -1.53 -0.92 10.41
CA THR A 8 -2.98 -0.71 10.32
C THR A 8 -3.48 -1.19 8.97
N VAL A 9 -4.62 -1.88 8.93
CA VAL A 9 -5.25 -2.33 7.68
C VAL A 9 -6.53 -1.51 7.43
N HIS A 10 -6.68 -0.98 6.22
CA HIS A 10 -7.90 -0.33 5.74
C HIS A 10 -8.52 -1.14 4.59
N GLY A 11 -9.84 -1.28 4.60
CA GLY A 11 -10.54 -2.15 3.63
C GLY A 11 -10.52 -3.63 4.03
N HIS A 12 -10.97 -4.51 3.14
CA HIS A 12 -11.11 -5.92 3.45
C HIS A 12 -9.82 -6.71 3.12
N TRP A 13 -8.95 -6.90 4.13
CA TRP A 13 -7.76 -7.76 3.98
C TRP A 13 -7.35 -8.45 5.29
N PRO A 14 -8.07 -9.52 5.71
CA PRO A 14 -7.87 -10.18 7.00
C PRO A 14 -6.51 -10.88 7.19
N ALA A 15 -5.80 -11.24 6.11
CA ALA A 15 -4.58 -12.05 6.17
C ALA A 15 -3.40 -11.44 6.97
N VAL A 16 -3.47 -10.16 7.33
CA VAL A 16 -2.38 -9.44 8.00
C VAL A 16 -2.75 -8.95 9.42
N ALA A 17 -3.95 -9.28 9.91
CA ALA A 17 -4.45 -8.85 11.21
C ALA A 17 -3.67 -9.45 12.42
N ASP A 18 -3.04 -10.62 12.26
CA ASP A 18 -2.49 -11.39 13.39
C ASP A 18 -1.06 -11.01 13.84
N ALA A 19 -0.65 -9.74 13.77
CA ALA A 19 0.66 -9.37 14.36
C ALA A 19 0.68 -7.98 14.99
N SER A 20 -0.16 -7.75 15.99
CA SER A 20 0.21 -6.88 17.10
C SER A 20 0.90 -7.76 18.16
N VAL A 21 2.22 -7.92 18.05
CA VAL A 21 3.02 -8.52 19.12
C VAL A 21 3.90 -7.42 19.71
N ASP A 22 3.50 -6.95 20.89
CA ASP A 22 4.32 -6.30 21.92
C ASP A 22 5.20 -5.10 21.50
N ALA A 23 4.68 -4.22 20.63
CA ALA A 23 5.31 -2.94 20.36
C ALA A 23 4.52 -1.82 21.04
N ASP A 24 5.19 -1.04 21.90
CA ASP A 24 4.64 0.24 22.34
C ASP A 24 4.31 1.07 21.07
N PRO A 25 3.05 1.49 20.85
CA PRO A 25 2.66 2.27 19.68
C PRO A 25 3.43 3.60 19.55
N GLN A 26 4.17 4.02 20.58
CA GLN A 26 5.06 5.18 20.53
C GLN A 26 6.44 4.92 19.87
N ASP A 27 6.88 3.66 19.74
CA ASP A 27 8.24 3.30 19.25
C ASP A 27 8.26 2.48 17.95
N GLY A 28 7.09 2.16 17.39
CA GLY A 28 6.97 1.39 16.17
C GLY A 28 7.00 2.21 14.87
N TYR A 29 7.46 1.61 13.77
CA TYR A 29 7.35 2.19 12.44
C TYR A 29 5.89 2.11 11.97
N PRO A 30 5.21 3.26 11.78
CA PRO A 30 3.80 3.26 11.40
C PRO A 30 3.66 2.87 9.93
N ALA A 31 2.84 1.87 9.68
CA ALA A 31 2.56 1.38 8.35
C ALA A 31 1.06 1.20 8.14
N ILE A 32 0.61 1.52 6.94
CA ILE A 32 -0.76 1.33 6.50
C ILE A 32 -0.76 0.36 5.32
N LEU A 33 -1.55 -0.69 5.41
CA LEU A 33 -1.97 -1.51 4.28
C LEU A 33 -3.39 -1.10 3.90
N ASP A 34 -3.62 -0.66 2.67
CA ASP A 34 -4.92 -0.14 2.25
C ASP A 34 -5.44 -0.90 1.02
N ALA A 35 -6.55 -1.61 1.21
CA ALA A 35 -7.23 -2.42 0.20
C ALA A 35 -8.33 -1.65 -0.54
N SER A 36 -8.56 -0.36 -0.26
CA SER A 36 -9.64 0.39 -0.92
C SER A 36 -9.46 0.52 -2.43
N VAL A 37 -8.20 0.49 -2.92
CA VAL A 37 -7.92 0.47 -4.36
C VAL A 37 -8.30 -0.88 -4.95
N LEU A 38 -8.04 -2.00 -4.26
CA LEU A 38 -8.47 -3.34 -4.67
C LEU A 38 -10.00 -3.47 -4.72
N ASP A 39 -10.68 -2.94 -3.71
CA ASP A 39 -12.14 -3.02 -3.54
C ASP A 39 -12.92 -2.06 -4.46
N SER A 40 -12.25 -1.13 -5.13
CA SER A 40 -12.92 -0.17 -6.02
C SER A 40 -13.42 -0.82 -7.32
N PRO A 41 -14.44 -0.25 -7.99
CA PRO A 41 -14.85 -0.71 -9.31
C PRO A 41 -13.79 -0.41 -10.39
N PRO A 42 -13.81 -1.11 -11.54
CA PRO A 42 -13.06 -0.67 -12.73
C PRO A 42 -13.31 0.81 -13.04
N GLY A 43 -12.27 1.54 -13.42
CA GLY A 43 -12.32 3.00 -13.64
C GLY A 43 -12.33 3.87 -12.37
N GLY A 44 -12.28 3.26 -11.18
CA GLY A 44 -12.23 3.95 -9.89
C GLY A 44 -10.86 3.96 -9.20
N ARG A 45 -9.81 3.41 -9.81
CA ARG A 45 -8.51 3.15 -9.17
C ARG A 45 -7.77 4.43 -8.84
N LEU A 46 -7.77 5.42 -9.74
CA LEU A 46 -7.14 6.71 -9.46
C LEU A 46 -7.83 7.41 -8.29
N ALA A 47 -9.16 7.46 -8.30
CA ALA A 47 -9.94 8.10 -7.25
C ALA A 47 -9.72 7.42 -5.89
N ALA A 48 -9.73 6.09 -5.84
CA ALA A 48 -9.44 5.32 -4.64
C ALA A 48 -8.00 5.56 -4.14
N THR A 49 -7.02 5.58 -5.05
CA THR A 49 -5.61 5.86 -4.73
C THR A 49 -5.45 7.24 -4.11
N LEU A 50 -6.09 8.26 -4.70
CA LEU A 50 -6.08 9.62 -4.17
C LEU A 50 -6.74 9.72 -2.80
N ALA A 51 -7.85 9.01 -2.58
CA ALA A 51 -8.54 8.98 -1.29
C ALA A 51 -7.65 8.34 -0.20
N ALA A 52 -7.01 7.20 -0.48
CA ALA A 52 -6.06 6.56 0.43
C ALA A 52 -4.87 7.47 0.74
N ALA A 53 -4.29 8.07 -0.31
CA ALA A 53 -3.18 9.01 -0.17
C ALA A 53 -3.55 10.23 0.68
N ARG A 54 -4.76 10.79 0.54
CA ARG A 54 -5.25 11.91 1.35
C ARG A 54 -5.44 11.55 2.82
N ARG A 55 -5.91 10.32 3.12
CA ARG A 55 -6.01 9.84 4.51
C ARG A 55 -4.62 9.76 5.15
N HIS A 56 -3.63 9.21 4.43
CA HIS A 56 -2.26 9.07 4.92
C HIS A 56 -1.49 10.40 4.93
N GLY A 57 -1.75 11.30 3.97
CA GLY A 57 -1.08 12.59 3.79
C GLY A 57 -1.28 13.60 4.93
N ARG A 58 -2.25 13.36 5.81
CA ARG A 58 -2.51 14.19 6.99
C ARG A 58 -1.55 13.91 8.15
N ALA A 59 -0.77 12.83 8.09
CA ALA A 59 0.22 12.50 9.10
C ALA A 59 1.54 13.29 8.88
N SER A 60 2.10 13.82 9.97
CA SER A 60 3.37 14.56 9.95
C SER A 60 4.61 13.67 10.20
N ALA A 61 4.41 12.42 10.60
CA ALA A 61 5.48 11.49 10.96
C ALA A 61 5.96 10.62 9.77
N PRO A 62 7.20 10.09 9.82
CA PRO A 62 7.67 9.04 8.91
C PRO A 62 6.72 7.84 8.93
N GLY A 63 6.62 7.11 7.82
CA GLY A 63 5.75 5.93 7.74
C GLY A 63 5.60 5.40 6.33
N SER A 64 4.82 4.34 6.18
CA SER A 64 4.53 3.75 4.87
C SER A 64 3.03 3.61 4.59
N LEU A 65 2.68 3.77 3.32
CA LEU A 65 1.40 3.38 2.75
C LEU A 65 1.66 2.31 1.69
N THR A 66 1.08 1.13 1.85
CA THR A 66 1.10 0.05 0.87
C THR A 66 -0.33 -0.14 0.36
N LEU A 67 -0.55 0.12 -0.92
CA LEU A 67 -1.84 -0.07 -1.57
C LEU A 67 -1.93 -1.48 -2.15
N LEU A 68 -3.07 -2.13 -2.00
CA LEU A 68 -3.38 -3.34 -2.76
C LEU A 68 -4.13 -2.93 -4.03
N LEU A 69 -3.58 -3.31 -5.17
CA LEU A 69 -4.17 -3.04 -6.48
C LEU A 69 -4.69 -4.37 -7.06
N PRO A 70 -5.81 -4.36 -7.79
CA PRO A 70 -6.13 -5.53 -8.61
C PRO A 70 -5.06 -5.68 -9.69
N ARG A 71 -4.79 -6.91 -10.09
CA ARG A 71 -4.06 -7.15 -11.33
C ARG A 71 -4.89 -6.64 -12.51
N ALA A 72 -4.26 -5.87 -13.40
CA ALA A 72 -4.90 -5.45 -14.64
C ALA A 72 -5.30 -6.69 -15.46
N ALA A 73 -6.58 -6.77 -15.83
CA ALA A 73 -7.05 -7.82 -16.72
C ALA A 73 -6.49 -7.59 -18.12
N GLN A 74 -6.01 -8.64 -18.78
CA GLN A 74 -5.57 -8.53 -20.16
C GLN A 74 -6.78 -8.15 -21.05
N GLY A 75 -6.65 -7.07 -21.82
CA GLY A 75 -7.67 -6.63 -22.78
C GLY A 75 -8.67 -5.59 -22.25
N ASP A 76 -8.59 -5.17 -20.98
CA ASP A 76 -9.42 -4.08 -20.43
C ASP A 76 -8.86 -2.70 -20.81
N TRP A 77 -8.95 -2.38 -22.10
CA TRP A 77 -8.45 -1.11 -22.63
C TRP A 77 -9.27 0.10 -22.16
N GLU A 78 -10.56 -0.12 -21.82
CA GLU A 78 -11.49 0.93 -21.40
C GLU A 78 -11.04 1.60 -20.10
N HIS A 79 -10.48 0.83 -19.16
CA HIS A 79 -10.01 1.34 -17.87
C HIS A 79 -8.48 1.45 -17.76
N ALA A 80 -7.73 1.07 -18.80
CA ALA A 80 -6.26 1.08 -18.79
C ALA A 80 -5.66 2.46 -18.44
N GLY A 81 -6.33 3.55 -18.82
CA GLY A 81 -5.92 4.91 -18.48
C GLY A 81 -6.03 5.21 -16.99
N ASP A 82 -7.11 4.80 -16.33
CA ASP A 82 -7.31 4.96 -14.88
C ASP A 82 -6.28 4.15 -14.09
N ASP A 83 -6.05 2.91 -14.51
CA ASP A 83 -5.02 2.01 -14.00
C ASP A 83 -3.61 2.61 -14.09
N ALA A 84 -3.26 3.19 -15.25
CA ALA A 84 -1.98 3.85 -15.44
C ALA A 84 -1.87 5.11 -14.57
N ALA A 85 -2.93 5.91 -14.50
CA ALA A 85 -2.97 7.12 -13.69
C ALA A 85 -2.79 6.83 -12.19
N ALA A 86 -3.39 5.74 -11.67
CA ALA A 86 -3.17 5.30 -10.29
C ALA A 86 -1.68 5.01 -10.01
N ARG A 87 -0.99 4.29 -10.92
CA ARG A 87 0.46 4.00 -10.81
C ARG A 87 1.32 5.26 -10.92
N MET A 88 0.96 6.17 -11.83
CA MET A 88 1.65 7.47 -11.96
C MET A 88 1.48 8.31 -10.69
N LEU A 89 0.30 8.31 -10.06
CA LEU A 89 0.06 9.02 -8.81
C LEU A 89 0.91 8.44 -7.67
N ILE A 90 1.04 7.11 -7.57
CA ILE A 90 1.92 6.46 -6.59
C ILE A 90 3.37 6.92 -6.77
N ALA A 91 3.90 6.87 -7.99
CA ALA A 91 5.26 7.32 -8.28
C ALA A 91 5.46 8.82 -7.97
N THR A 92 4.48 9.65 -8.32
CA THR A 92 4.50 11.10 -8.07
C THR A 92 4.53 11.40 -6.57
N LEU A 93 3.64 10.78 -5.79
CA LEU A 93 3.57 10.96 -4.34
C LEU A 93 4.83 10.44 -3.64
N ALA A 94 5.45 9.36 -4.14
CA ALA A 94 6.71 8.88 -3.61
C ALA A 94 7.82 9.92 -3.72
N CYS A 95 7.91 10.65 -4.85
CA CYS A 95 8.86 11.75 -5.02
C CYS A 95 8.54 12.92 -4.06
N GLU A 96 7.26 13.27 -3.90
CA GLU A 96 6.83 14.36 -3.01
C GLU A 96 7.06 14.05 -1.52
N TRP A 97 6.85 12.80 -1.12
CA TRP A 97 6.89 12.35 0.27
C TRP A 97 8.27 11.87 0.72
N GLY A 98 9.15 11.52 -0.21
CA GLY A 98 10.51 11.04 0.05
C GLY A 98 11.32 11.93 1.03
N PRO A 99 11.36 13.26 0.86
CA PRO A 99 12.06 14.17 1.79
C PRO A 99 11.53 14.14 3.24
N ARG A 100 10.33 13.58 3.46
CA ARG A 100 9.68 13.44 4.78
C ARG A 100 9.76 12.01 5.33
N ALA A 101 10.61 11.15 4.74
CA ALA A 101 10.73 9.74 5.09
C ALA A 101 9.38 8.98 5.06
N ARG A 102 8.48 9.41 4.17
CA ARG A 102 7.19 8.78 3.94
C ARG A 102 7.22 8.01 2.63
N ARG A 103 6.77 6.76 2.66
CA ARG A 103 6.82 5.84 1.53
C ARG A 103 5.41 5.52 1.05
N ILE A 104 5.27 5.37 -0.25
CA ILE A 104 4.06 4.83 -0.88
C ILE A 104 4.46 3.78 -1.89
N ASN A 105 3.85 2.61 -1.82
CA ASN A 105 4.05 1.52 -2.78
C ASN A 105 2.71 0.84 -3.07
N ALA A 106 2.69 0.00 -4.09
CA ALA A 106 1.58 -0.87 -4.43
C ALA A 106 2.02 -2.32 -4.56
N VAL A 107 1.10 -3.23 -4.26
CA VAL A 107 1.21 -4.66 -4.56
C VAL A 107 -0.01 -5.06 -5.37
N GLU A 108 0.22 -5.61 -6.57
CA GLU A 108 -0.84 -6.15 -7.41
C GLU A 108 -1.18 -7.56 -6.96
N VAL A 109 -2.46 -7.79 -6.67
CA VAL A 109 -2.99 -9.09 -6.24
C VAL A 109 -3.98 -9.62 -7.27
N ALA A 110 -3.96 -10.94 -7.47
CA ALA A 110 -4.79 -11.59 -8.49
C ALA A 110 -6.27 -11.69 -8.12
N SER A 111 -6.59 -11.66 -6.83
CA SER A 111 -7.95 -11.74 -6.31
C SER A 111 -8.11 -10.80 -5.12
N ALA A 112 -9.34 -10.33 -4.90
CA ALA A 112 -9.76 -9.70 -3.65
C ALA A 112 -9.78 -10.69 -2.48
N THR A 113 -9.75 -12.00 -2.77
CA THR A 113 -9.54 -13.04 -1.76
C THR A 113 -8.09 -12.99 -1.26
N PRO A 114 -7.86 -12.77 0.04
CA PRO A 114 -6.51 -12.71 0.59
C PRO A 114 -5.79 -14.05 0.44
N ASP A 115 -4.59 -14.02 -0.11
CA ASP A 115 -3.64 -15.14 -0.03
C ASP A 115 -2.72 -14.95 1.20
N PRO A 116 -2.82 -15.82 2.23
CA PRO A 116 -1.96 -15.74 3.41
C PRO A 116 -0.46 -15.80 3.09
N ALA A 117 -0.07 -16.38 1.94
CA ALA A 117 1.32 -16.44 1.51
C ALA A 117 1.90 -15.04 1.21
N LEU A 118 1.06 -14.04 0.95
CA LEU A 118 1.48 -12.66 0.73
C LEU A 118 1.80 -11.90 2.02
N SER A 119 1.33 -12.37 3.17
CA SER A 119 1.47 -11.65 4.45
C SER A 119 2.92 -11.33 4.84
N PRO A 120 3.93 -12.22 4.67
CA PRO A 120 5.33 -11.88 4.92
C PRO A 120 5.84 -10.77 4.00
N LEU A 121 5.48 -10.81 2.71
CA LEU A 121 5.87 -9.79 1.74
C LEU A 121 5.24 -8.44 2.07
N LEU A 122 3.93 -8.41 2.37
CA LEU A 122 3.22 -7.19 2.74
C LEU A 122 3.80 -6.56 4.01
N ARG A 123 4.13 -7.36 5.03
CA ARG A 123 4.81 -6.88 6.24
C ARG A 123 6.21 -6.35 5.95
N PHE A 124 6.97 -7.00 5.08
CA PHE A 124 8.30 -6.53 4.69
C PHE A 124 8.23 -5.16 3.98
N ILE A 125 7.39 -5.04 2.95
CA ILE A 125 7.20 -3.78 2.18
C ILE A 125 6.75 -2.65 3.10
N ALA A 126 5.80 -2.95 3.99
CA ALA A 126 5.25 -2.02 4.96
C ALA A 126 6.30 -1.59 6.00
N GLY A 127 7.21 -2.47 6.42
CA GLY A 127 8.16 -2.19 7.48
C GLY A 127 9.37 -1.33 7.12
N ALA A 128 10.07 -0.84 8.14
CA ALA A 128 11.28 -0.02 8.00
C ALA A 128 12.43 -0.73 7.26
N GLN A 129 12.42 -2.06 7.19
CA GLN A 129 13.41 -2.83 6.43
C GLN A 129 13.38 -2.50 4.93
N ALA A 130 12.23 -2.08 4.41
CA ALA A 130 12.06 -1.64 3.03
C ALA A 130 12.26 -0.13 2.85
N GLN A 131 13.05 0.55 3.70
CA GLN A 131 13.22 2.01 3.69
C GLN A 131 13.64 2.62 2.34
N TYR A 132 14.31 1.86 1.47
CA TYR A 132 14.71 2.30 0.13
C TYR A 132 13.69 1.97 -0.97
N LEU A 133 12.56 1.33 -0.61
CA LEU A 133 11.48 0.97 -1.53
C LEU A 133 10.36 2.01 -1.43
N THR A 134 10.21 2.86 -2.45
CA THR A 134 9.08 3.78 -2.60
C THR A 134 8.76 4.01 -4.08
N GLY A 135 7.51 4.32 -4.39
CA GLY A 135 7.01 4.57 -5.75
C GLY A 135 6.90 3.32 -6.61
N GLN A 136 7.02 2.13 -6.02
CA GLN A 136 7.02 0.86 -6.76
C GLN A 136 5.66 0.19 -6.76
N THR A 137 5.33 -0.48 -7.86
CA THR A 137 4.22 -1.43 -7.96
C THR A 137 4.79 -2.83 -8.16
N LEU A 138 4.56 -3.72 -7.20
CA LEU A 138 5.09 -5.08 -7.22
C LEU A 138 4.03 -6.07 -7.69
N CYS A 139 4.37 -6.89 -8.68
CA CYS A 139 3.49 -7.93 -9.19
C CYS A 139 3.79 -9.27 -8.50
N THR A 140 2.84 -9.84 -7.76
CA THR A 140 2.99 -11.17 -7.15
C THR A 140 2.66 -12.24 -8.19
N ARG A 141 3.55 -13.19 -8.49
CA ARG A 141 3.23 -14.26 -9.46
C ARG A 141 2.38 -15.34 -8.82
#